data_AF-A0A538LEV6-F1
#
_entry.id   AF-A0A538LEV6-F1
#
_cell.length_a   1.000
_cell.length_b   1.000
_cell.length_c   1.000
_cell.angle_alpha   90.00
_cell.angle_beta   90.00
_cell.angle_gamma   90.00
#
_symmetry.space_group_name_H-M   'P 1'
#
loop_
_entity.id
_entity.type
_entity.pdbx_description
1 polymer ?
#
loop_
_entity_poly.entity_id
_entity_poly.type
_entity_poly.pdbx_seq_one_letter_code
_entity_poly.pdbx_strand_id
1 'polypeptide(L)'
;MLSGAQTRSPRIRSVLAAVRTLVARLHTVQPGPRGWLEAFGLALANWIWDAVALVACILAFGGGVPWRGVLVAYGLTQLAASIPITPGGIGVVEASLAALLVAYGMPMSEALAVTLLYRLVSFWGLAPIGWVMWAAIEVAQRSGRRTRPHPWAVHLHGPSPGDPALTHQGPGRVLPPEPCFGCDEEDAVVLRDQRADRAIARSP
;
A
#
# COMPACT_ATOMS: atom_id res chain seq x y z
N MET A 1 19.34 -32.44 -37.20
CA MET A 1 18.44 -32.90 -36.11
C MET A 1 19.08 -32.50 -34.80
N LEU A 2 18.59 -31.65 -33.90
CA LEU A 2 17.37 -30.85 -33.75
C LEU A 2 17.85 -29.58 -32.99
N SER A 3 17.99 -28.45 -33.69
CA SER A 3 18.18 -27.15 -33.04
C SER A 3 16.79 -26.59 -32.78
N GLY A 4 16.23 -26.92 -31.63
CA GLY A 4 14.86 -26.59 -31.27
C GLY A 4 14.78 -26.17 -29.81
N ALA A 5 14.06 -25.08 -29.57
CA ALA A 5 13.62 -24.54 -28.29
C ALA A 5 14.60 -23.66 -27.49
N GLN A 6 14.80 -22.42 -27.95
CA GLN A 6 15.13 -21.35 -27.01
C GLN A 6 14.50 -19.99 -27.36
N THR A 7 13.17 -19.95 -27.39
CA THR A 7 12.41 -18.69 -27.34
C THR A 7 11.60 -18.64 -26.03
N ARG A 8 12.30 -18.64 -24.88
CA ARG A 8 11.64 -18.32 -23.60
C ARG A 8 11.31 -16.83 -23.57
N SER A 9 10.01 -16.52 -23.61
CA SER A 9 9.47 -15.18 -23.82
C SER A 9 9.92 -14.18 -22.73
N PRO A 10 10.14 -12.90 -23.08
CA PRO A 10 10.58 -11.85 -22.14
C PRO A 10 9.59 -11.60 -20.99
N ARG A 11 8.29 -11.89 -21.19
CA ARG A 11 7.23 -11.75 -20.17
C ARG A 11 7.40 -12.71 -19.00
N ILE A 12 7.90 -13.94 -19.23
CA ILE A 12 8.11 -14.91 -18.15
C ILE A 12 9.25 -14.45 -17.23
N ARG A 13 10.30 -13.83 -17.80
CA ARG A 13 11.42 -13.30 -17.02
C ARG A 13 11.03 -12.10 -16.15
N SER A 14 10.17 -11.20 -16.65
CA SER A 14 9.69 -10.07 -15.85
C SER A 14 8.75 -10.51 -14.73
N VAL A 15 7.86 -11.47 -14.98
CA VAL A 15 7.00 -12.06 -13.95
C VAL A 15 7.84 -12.75 -12.86
N LEU A 16 8.84 -13.55 -13.24
CA LEU A 16 9.74 -14.20 -12.27
C LEU A 16 10.59 -13.19 -11.48
N ALA A 17 11.02 -12.10 -12.12
CA ALA A 17 11.73 -11.02 -11.44
C ALA A 17 10.81 -10.31 -10.42
N ALA A 18 9.57 -9.98 -10.82
CA ALA A 18 8.57 -9.36 -9.94
C ALA A 18 8.19 -10.26 -8.76
N VAL A 19 8.05 -11.57 -8.98
CA VAL A 19 7.81 -12.55 -7.91
C VAL A 19 9.00 -12.59 -6.94
N ARG A 20 10.24 -12.59 -7.45
CA ARG A 20 11.44 -12.58 -6.59
C ARG A 20 11.55 -11.30 -5.76
N THR A 21 11.26 -10.13 -6.32
CA THR A 21 11.23 -8.87 -5.54
C THR A 21 10.10 -8.84 -4.54
N LEU A 22 8.92 -9.40 -4.87
CA LEU A 22 7.82 -9.54 -3.92
C LEU A 22 8.22 -10.46 -2.75
N VAL A 23 8.80 -11.62 -3.04
CA VAL A 23 9.28 -12.57 -2.03
C VAL A 23 10.39 -11.95 -1.16
N ALA A 24 11.34 -11.24 -1.76
CA ALA A 24 12.38 -10.53 -1.02
C ALA A 24 11.80 -9.45 -0.09
N ARG A 25 10.77 -8.73 -0.52
CA ARG A 25 10.06 -7.73 0.31
C ARG A 25 9.23 -8.39 1.41
N LEU A 26 8.55 -9.50 1.13
CA LEU A 26 7.83 -10.26 2.15
C LEU A 26 8.77 -10.80 3.23
N HIS A 27 10.00 -11.21 2.87
CA HIS A 27 11.01 -11.62 3.84
C HIS A 27 11.55 -10.49 4.74
N THR A 28 11.47 -9.23 4.31
CA THR A 28 11.86 -8.08 5.15
C THR A 28 10.81 -7.73 6.22
N VAL A 29 9.57 -8.19 6.04
CA VAL A 29 8.51 -8.01 7.02
C VAL A 29 8.41 -9.29 7.81
N GLN A 30 9.09 -9.35 8.96
CA GLN A 30 8.85 -10.36 9.99
C GLN A 30 8.01 -9.73 11.10
N PRO A 31 6.67 -9.67 10.98
CA PRO A 31 5.85 -9.24 12.09
C PRO A 31 6.09 -10.23 13.23
N GLY A 32 6.40 -9.71 14.42
CA GLY A 32 6.37 -10.54 15.61
C GLY A 32 4.97 -11.16 15.79
N PRO A 33 4.82 -12.18 16.65
CA PRO A 33 3.52 -12.80 16.92
C PRO A 33 2.44 -11.80 17.34
N ARG A 34 2.83 -10.71 18.01
CA ARG A 34 1.93 -9.58 18.36
C ARG A 34 1.43 -8.84 17.12
N GLY A 35 2.30 -8.53 16.16
CA GLY A 35 1.90 -7.85 14.92
C GLY A 35 0.96 -8.71 14.07
N TRP A 36 1.17 -10.03 14.04
CA TRP A 36 0.22 -10.95 13.41
C TRP A 36 -1.13 -11.01 14.12
N LEU A 37 -1.13 -11.03 15.46
CA LEU A 37 -2.36 -11.04 16.24
C LEU A 37 -3.15 -9.73 16.07
N GLU A 38 -2.47 -8.59 16.05
CA GLU A 38 -3.08 -7.29 15.78
C GLU A 38 -3.68 -7.24 14.38
N ALA A 39 -2.93 -7.64 13.35
CA ALA A 39 -3.42 -7.68 11.98
C ALA A 39 -4.63 -8.61 11.82
N PHE A 40 -4.57 -9.80 12.43
CA PHE A 40 -5.69 -10.74 12.44
C PHE A 40 -6.91 -10.18 13.19
N GLY A 41 -6.69 -9.55 14.35
CA GLY A 41 -7.74 -8.92 15.14
C GLY A 41 -8.43 -7.79 14.39
N LEU A 42 -7.67 -6.93 13.71
CA LEU A 42 -8.19 -5.86 12.86
C LEU A 42 -8.97 -6.41 11.66
N ALA A 43 -8.46 -7.47 11.02
CA ALA A 43 -9.17 -8.12 9.92
C ALA A 43 -10.51 -8.72 10.39
N LEU A 44 -10.50 -9.42 11.53
CA LEU A 44 -11.70 -9.99 12.11
C LEU A 44 -12.71 -8.92 12.53
N ALA A 45 -12.24 -7.84 13.16
CA ALA A 45 -13.08 -6.71 13.54
C ALA A 45 -13.75 -6.07 12.32
N ASN A 46 -13.01 -5.90 11.22
CA ASN A 46 -13.58 -5.42 9.96
C ASN A 46 -14.72 -6.31 9.47
N TRP A 47 -14.51 -7.62 9.42
CA TRP A 47 -15.53 -8.58 8.99
C TRP A 47 -16.78 -8.58 9.88
N ILE A 48 -16.58 -8.48 11.19
CA ILE A 48 -17.68 -8.38 12.15
C ILE A 48 -18.46 -7.08 11.94
N TRP A 49 -17.76 -5.96 11.75
CA TRP A 49 -18.41 -4.67 11.55
C TRP A 49 -19.25 -4.63 10.27
N ASP A 50 -18.76 -5.23 9.19
CA ASP A 50 -19.52 -5.40 7.95
C ASP A 50 -20.78 -6.26 8.16
N ALA A 51 -20.67 -7.38 8.88
CA ALA A 51 -21.82 -8.22 9.20
C ALA A 51 -22.85 -7.49 10.10
N VAL A 52 -22.38 -6.71 11.06
CA VAL A 52 -23.23 -5.86 11.92
C VAL A 52 -23.95 -4.80 11.08
N ALA A 53 -23.27 -4.18 10.12
CA ALA A 53 -23.88 -3.22 9.20
C ALA A 53 -25.01 -3.86 8.38
N LEU A 54 -24.81 -5.07 7.87
CA LEU A 54 -25.86 -5.82 7.17
C LEU A 54 -27.07 -6.09 8.09
N VAL A 55 -26.83 -6.57 9.31
CA VAL A 55 -27.91 -6.82 10.29
C VAL A 55 -28.65 -5.52 10.63
N ALA A 56 -27.92 -4.41 10.82
CA ALA A 56 -28.54 -3.10 11.06
C ALA A 56 -29.41 -2.66 9.88
N CYS A 57 -28.98 -2.92 8.63
CA CYS A 57 -29.80 -2.66 7.45
C CYS A 57 -31.08 -3.50 7.44
N ILE A 58 -31.01 -4.79 7.80
CA ILE A 58 -32.19 -5.66 7.92
C ILE A 58 -33.17 -5.11 8.96
N LEU A 59 -32.66 -4.73 10.13
CA LEU A 59 -33.47 -4.16 11.20
C LEU A 59 -34.10 -2.81 10.82
N ALA A 60 -33.41 -2.00 10.00
CA ALA A 60 -33.93 -0.71 9.55
C ALA A 60 -35.19 -0.85 8.67
N PHE A 61 -35.36 -1.95 7.94
CA PHE A 61 -36.57 -2.25 7.17
C PHE A 61 -37.65 -2.98 7.99
N GLY A 62 -37.45 -3.16 9.29
CA GLY A 62 -38.43 -3.78 10.19
C GLY A 62 -38.58 -5.30 10.03
N GLY A 63 -37.71 -5.93 9.23
CA GLY A 63 -37.72 -7.37 8.97
C GLY A 63 -37.12 -8.18 10.13
N GLY A 64 -37.65 -9.38 10.36
CA GLY A 64 -37.04 -10.34 11.27
C GLY A 64 -35.71 -10.83 10.70
N VAL A 65 -34.62 -10.70 11.46
CA VAL A 65 -33.29 -11.13 11.00
C VAL A 65 -33.27 -12.66 10.87
N PRO A 66 -32.99 -13.22 9.69
CA PRO A 66 -32.87 -14.66 9.52
C PRO A 66 -31.51 -15.13 10.07
N TRP A 67 -31.37 -15.19 11.40
CA TRP A 67 -30.09 -15.48 12.09
C TRP A 67 -29.40 -16.77 11.63
N ARG A 68 -30.19 -17.78 11.27
CA ARG A 68 -29.68 -19.06 10.71
C ARG A 68 -28.98 -18.90 9.36
N GLY A 69 -29.34 -17.86 8.61
CA GLY A 69 -28.92 -17.66 7.24
C GLY A 69 -28.10 -16.41 6.98
N VAL A 70 -28.21 -15.36 7.80
CA VAL A 70 -27.61 -14.05 7.50
C VAL A 70 -26.08 -14.10 7.38
N LEU A 71 -25.41 -14.85 8.26
CA LEU A 71 -23.95 -15.01 8.22
C LEU A 71 -23.51 -15.92 7.06
N VAL A 72 -24.31 -16.94 6.74
CA VAL A 72 -24.03 -17.83 5.60
C VAL A 72 -24.24 -17.07 4.29
N ALA A 73 -25.31 -16.30 4.20
CA ALA A 73 -25.61 -15.42 3.08
C ALA A 73 -24.46 -14.44 2.86
N TYR A 74 -24.06 -13.72 3.91
CA TYR A 74 -22.92 -12.82 3.88
C TYR A 74 -21.63 -13.55 3.42
N GLY A 75 -21.27 -14.67 4.05
CA GLY A 75 -20.06 -15.41 3.70
C GLY A 75 -20.03 -15.90 2.26
N LEU A 76 -21.13 -16.50 1.78
CA LEU A 76 -21.24 -16.97 0.40
C LEU A 76 -21.22 -15.82 -0.61
N THR A 77 -21.84 -14.69 -0.28
CA THR A 77 -21.77 -13.46 -1.07
C THR A 77 -20.33 -12.95 -1.17
N GLN A 78 -19.57 -12.91 -0.07
CA GLN A 78 -18.17 -12.49 -0.09
C GLN A 78 -17.29 -13.47 -0.89
N LEU A 79 -17.57 -14.77 -0.83
CA LEU A 79 -16.91 -15.77 -1.68
C LEU A 79 -17.22 -15.53 -3.16
N ALA A 80 -18.48 -15.24 -3.52
CA ALA A 80 -18.85 -14.90 -4.90
C ALA A 80 -18.18 -13.60 -5.37
N ALA A 81 -18.09 -12.60 -4.49
CA ALA A 81 -17.41 -11.32 -4.74
C ALA A 81 -15.90 -11.47 -4.97
N SER A 82 -15.26 -12.53 -4.47
CA SER A 82 -13.84 -12.78 -4.68
C SER A 82 -13.48 -13.15 -6.12
N ILE A 83 -14.48 -13.52 -6.92
CA ILE A 83 -14.30 -13.83 -8.33
C ILE A 83 -14.30 -12.50 -9.10
N PRO A 84 -13.20 -12.13 -9.78
CA PRO A 84 -13.06 -10.84 -10.45
C PRO A 84 -13.80 -10.82 -11.79
N ILE A 85 -15.13 -11.04 -11.77
CA ILE A 85 -16.00 -10.97 -12.95
C ILE A 85 -16.35 -9.51 -13.24
N THR A 86 -16.64 -8.72 -12.21
CA THR A 86 -17.04 -7.31 -12.34
C THR A 86 -16.18 -6.41 -11.45
N PRO A 87 -15.80 -5.20 -11.92
CA PRO A 87 -15.10 -4.23 -11.08
C PRO A 87 -15.97 -3.86 -9.87
N GLY A 88 -15.42 -4.03 -8.67
CA GLY A 88 -16.12 -3.74 -7.42
C GLY A 88 -17.25 -4.71 -7.05
N GLY A 89 -17.39 -5.85 -7.74
CA GLY A 89 -18.44 -6.84 -7.45
C GLY A 89 -19.86 -6.37 -7.77
N ILE A 90 -20.00 -5.29 -8.55
CA ILE A 90 -21.29 -4.73 -8.97
C ILE A 90 -22.07 -5.79 -9.76
N GLY A 91 -23.35 -5.94 -9.46
CA GLY A 91 -24.24 -6.98 -9.95
C GLY A 91 -24.09 -8.31 -9.18
N VAL A 92 -22.86 -8.76 -8.92
CA VAL A 92 -22.59 -10.08 -8.32
C VAL A 92 -22.98 -10.11 -6.85
N VAL A 93 -22.50 -9.17 -6.03
CA VAL A 93 -22.84 -9.21 -4.60
C VAL A 93 -24.29 -8.76 -4.35
N GLU A 94 -24.88 -7.92 -5.21
CA GLU A 94 -26.29 -7.54 -5.11
C GLU A 94 -27.20 -8.74 -5.40
N ALA A 95 -26.95 -9.44 -6.51
CA ALA A 95 -27.75 -10.60 -6.89
C ALA A 95 -27.57 -11.75 -5.89
N SER A 96 -26.33 -12.06 -5.48
CA SER A 96 -26.09 -13.16 -4.55
C SER A 96 -26.65 -12.89 -3.15
N LEU A 97 -26.45 -11.68 -2.60
CA LEU A 97 -26.96 -11.35 -1.27
C LEU A 97 -28.48 -11.35 -1.24
N ALA A 98 -29.13 -10.71 -2.22
CA ALA A 98 -30.58 -10.70 -2.30
C ALA A 98 -31.15 -12.12 -2.49
N ALA A 99 -30.57 -12.91 -3.39
CA ALA A 99 -31.01 -14.29 -3.62
C ALA A 99 -30.85 -15.17 -2.37
N LEU A 100 -29.74 -15.03 -1.64
CA LEU A 100 -29.51 -15.80 -0.40
C LEU A 100 -30.46 -15.36 0.71
N LEU A 101 -30.69 -14.06 0.90
CA LEU A 101 -31.67 -13.58 1.89
C LEU A 101 -33.09 -14.08 1.58
N VAL A 102 -33.49 -14.10 0.30
CA VAL A 102 -34.76 -14.69 -0.15
C VAL A 102 -34.81 -16.18 0.12
N ALA A 103 -33.72 -16.91 -0.16
CA ALA A 103 -33.62 -18.33 0.13
C ALA A 103 -33.78 -18.64 1.64
N TYR A 104 -33.45 -17.69 2.51
CA TYR A 104 -33.64 -17.76 3.95
C TYR A 104 -34.96 -17.17 4.45
N GLY A 105 -35.90 -16.87 3.54
CA GLY A 105 -37.29 -16.53 3.86
C GLY A 105 -37.61 -15.03 3.87
N MET A 106 -36.69 -14.16 3.46
CA MET A 106 -36.97 -12.73 3.33
C MET A 106 -37.78 -12.42 2.06
N PRO A 107 -38.80 -11.55 2.10
CA PRO A 107 -39.48 -11.09 0.89
C PRO A 107 -38.52 -10.44 -0.11
N MET A 108 -38.69 -10.70 -1.40
CA MET A 108 -37.79 -10.20 -2.46
C MET A 108 -37.62 -8.68 -2.45
N SER A 109 -38.71 -7.94 -2.22
CA SER A 109 -38.68 -6.48 -2.13
C SER A 109 -37.81 -5.99 -0.95
N GLU A 110 -37.92 -6.63 0.20
CA GLU A 110 -37.11 -6.31 1.39
C GLU A 110 -35.65 -6.72 1.19
N ALA A 111 -35.40 -7.92 0.67
CA ALA A 111 -34.04 -8.42 0.44
C ALA A 111 -33.24 -7.51 -0.51
N LEU A 112 -33.87 -7.03 -1.58
CA LEU A 112 -33.27 -6.05 -2.49
C LEU A 112 -33.02 -4.70 -1.78
N ALA A 113 -34.00 -4.18 -1.04
CA ALA A 113 -33.87 -2.92 -0.34
C ALA A 113 -32.73 -2.95 0.71
N VAL A 114 -32.67 -4.01 1.52
CA VAL A 114 -31.59 -4.28 2.47
C VAL A 114 -30.24 -4.34 1.76
N THR A 115 -30.15 -5.09 0.66
CA THR A 115 -28.91 -5.28 -0.09
C THR A 115 -28.38 -3.96 -0.66
N LEU A 116 -29.26 -3.14 -1.22
CA LEU A 116 -28.90 -1.83 -1.77
C LEU A 116 -28.50 -0.85 -0.66
N LEU A 117 -29.22 -0.83 0.47
CA LEU A 117 -28.86 0.01 1.62
C LEU A 117 -27.49 -0.40 2.20
N TYR A 118 -27.26 -1.70 2.36
CA TYR A 118 -25.99 -2.25 2.79
C TYR A 118 -24.85 -1.79 1.86
N ARG A 119 -25.05 -1.86 0.54
CA ARG A 119 -24.06 -1.36 -0.43
C ARG A 119 -23.86 0.14 -0.37
N LEU A 120 -24.94 0.90 -0.17
CA LEU A 120 -24.86 2.36 -0.04
C LEU A 120 -23.94 2.75 1.12
N VAL A 121 -24.06 2.05 2.25
CA VAL A 121 -23.24 2.32 3.44
C VAL A 121 -21.83 1.75 3.28
N SER A 122 -21.70 0.44 3.05
CA SER A 122 -20.41 -0.26 3.11
C SER A 122 -19.52 -0.04 1.89
N PHE A 123 -20.09 0.15 0.70
CA PHE A 123 -19.31 0.35 -0.53
C PHE A 123 -19.29 1.82 -0.94
N TRP A 124 -20.47 2.41 -1.19
CA TRP A 124 -20.56 3.77 -1.72
C TRP A 124 -20.24 4.84 -0.68
N GLY A 125 -20.47 4.58 0.60
CA GLY A 125 -20.13 5.49 1.70
C GLY A 125 -18.64 5.46 2.04
N LEU A 126 -18.02 4.27 2.07
CA LEU A 126 -16.60 4.13 2.39
C LEU A 126 -15.67 4.51 1.23
N ALA A 127 -16.06 4.28 -0.03
CA ALA A 127 -15.26 4.64 -1.19
C ALA A 127 -14.78 6.12 -1.20
N PRO A 128 -15.66 7.14 -1.03
CA PRO A 128 -15.23 8.54 -1.01
C PRO A 128 -14.38 8.85 0.22
N ILE A 129 -14.63 8.21 1.37
CA ILE A 129 -13.78 8.37 2.56
C ILE A 129 -12.34 7.92 2.26
N GLY A 130 -12.20 6.77 1.59
CA GLY A 130 -10.90 6.27 1.14
C GLY A 130 -10.21 7.23 0.18
N TRP A 131 -10.93 7.79 -0.79
CA TRP A 131 -10.37 8.78 -1.72
C TRP A 131 -9.97 10.09 -1.05
N VAL A 132 -10.78 10.58 -0.11
CA VAL A 132 -10.45 11.78 0.68
C VAL A 132 -9.20 11.53 1.52
N MET A 133 -9.10 10.38 2.18
CA MET A 133 -7.93 10.02 2.97
C MET A 133 -6.67 9.92 2.10
N TRP A 134 -6.79 9.26 0.94
CA TRP A 134 -5.69 9.16 -0.03
C TRP A 134 -5.25 10.55 -0.53
N ALA A 135 -6.19 11.40 -0.92
CA ALA A 135 -5.91 12.76 -1.35
C ALA A 135 -5.27 13.59 -0.22
N ALA A 136 -5.74 13.45 1.02
CA ALA A 136 -5.16 14.12 2.18
C ALA A 136 -3.71 13.69 2.43
N ILE A 137 -3.42 12.39 2.33
CA ILE A 137 -2.06 11.85 2.45
C ILE A 137 -1.16 12.39 1.33
N GLU A 138 -1.63 12.35 0.09
CA GLU A 138 -0.88 12.84 -1.07
C GLU A 138 -0.59 14.35 -0.95
N VAL A 139 -1.57 15.15 -0.52
CA VAL A 139 -1.40 16.58 -0.27
C VAL A 139 -0.43 16.84 0.88
N ALA A 140 -0.51 16.06 1.97
CA ALA A 140 0.42 16.16 3.09
C ALA A 140 1.84 15.78 2.68
N GLN A 141 2.03 14.75 1.84
CA GLN A 141 3.35 14.37 1.31
C GLN A 141 3.92 15.42 0.36
N ARG A 142 3.09 16.03 -0.50
CA ARG A 142 3.51 17.14 -1.36
C ARG A 142 3.92 18.37 -0.56
N SER A 143 3.16 18.70 0.49
CA SER A 143 3.44 19.82 1.39
C SER A 143 4.66 19.53 2.30
N GLY A 144 4.90 18.26 2.61
CA GLY A 144 6.01 17.74 3.39
C GLY A 144 7.29 17.45 2.58
N ARG A 145 7.31 17.76 1.27
CA ARG A 145 8.53 17.70 0.42
C ARG A 145 9.52 18.82 0.75
N ARG A 146 9.59 19.22 2.01
CA ARG A 146 10.77 19.77 2.64
C ARG A 146 11.76 18.61 2.65
N THR A 147 12.75 18.67 1.78
CA THR A 147 13.89 17.75 1.73
C THR A 147 14.36 17.49 3.17
N ARG A 148 13.93 16.40 3.80
CA ARG A 148 14.67 15.86 4.93
C ARG A 148 15.95 15.33 4.29
N PRO A 149 17.10 15.97 4.48
CA PRO A 149 18.34 15.38 3.99
C PRO A 149 18.41 14.00 4.64
N HIS A 150 18.48 12.98 3.80
CA HIS A 150 18.57 11.63 4.31
C HIS A 150 19.89 11.54 5.10
N PRO A 151 19.95 10.87 6.26
CA PRO A 151 21.19 10.71 7.04
C PRO A 151 22.39 10.10 6.29
N TRP A 152 22.20 9.63 5.05
CA TRP A 152 23.27 9.12 4.17
C TRP A 152 23.52 10.00 2.93
N ALA A 153 22.98 11.22 2.88
CA ALA A 153 23.22 12.13 1.76
C ALA A 153 24.73 12.32 1.57
N VAL A 154 25.25 11.98 0.38
CA VAL A 154 26.67 12.06 0.05
C VAL A 154 27.02 13.53 -0.17
N HIS A 155 27.71 14.15 0.80
CA HIS A 155 28.25 15.50 0.66
C HIS A 155 29.62 15.43 -0.05
N LEU A 156 29.78 16.19 -1.13
CA LEU A 156 31.06 16.33 -1.82
C LEU A 156 31.96 17.33 -1.04
N HIS A 157 32.70 16.83 -0.05
CA HIS A 157 33.79 17.60 0.54
C HIS A 157 34.95 17.67 -0.45
N GLY A 158 35.58 18.85 -0.55
CA GLY A 158 36.92 18.93 -1.12
C GLY A 158 37.89 18.13 -0.24
N PRO A 159 39.02 17.65 -0.78
CA PRO A 159 40.00 16.90 0.00
C PRO A 159 40.34 17.65 1.29
N SER A 160 40.19 16.97 2.44
CA SER A 160 40.51 17.55 3.74
C SER A 160 42.02 17.73 3.86
N PRO A 161 42.54 18.87 4.37
CA PRO A 161 43.98 19.07 4.50
C PRO A 161 44.53 18.07 5.53
N GLY A 162 45.19 17.01 5.05
CA GLY A 162 45.77 15.96 5.89
C GLY A 162 45.15 14.57 5.75
N ASP A 163 44.23 14.36 4.79
CA ASP A 163 43.60 13.04 4.59
C ASP A 163 44.59 11.99 4.02
N PRO A 164 44.93 10.92 4.77
CA PRO A 164 45.83 9.87 4.31
C PRO A 164 45.26 9.04 3.13
N ALA A 165 43.99 9.25 2.76
CA ALA A 165 43.36 8.64 1.59
C ALA A 165 44.04 9.00 0.25
N LEU A 166 44.88 10.04 0.22
CA LEU A 166 45.69 10.38 -0.96
C LEU A 166 46.87 9.43 -1.19
N THR A 167 47.25 8.61 -0.19
CA THR A 167 48.52 7.87 -0.22
C THR A 167 48.38 6.36 -0.44
N HIS A 168 47.19 5.78 -0.34
CA HIS A 168 46.99 4.34 -0.57
C HIS A 168 45.64 4.01 -1.24
N GLN A 169 45.54 4.27 -2.55
CA GLN A 169 44.52 3.64 -3.40
C GLN A 169 45.20 2.62 -4.31
N GLY A 170 45.32 1.39 -3.81
CA GLY A 170 45.61 0.24 -4.67
C GLY A 170 44.43 -0.05 -5.61
N PRO A 171 44.67 -0.64 -6.80
CA PRO A 171 43.61 -0.90 -7.77
C PRO A 171 42.59 -1.89 -7.21
N GLY A 172 41.35 -1.43 -7.00
CA GLY A 172 40.18 -2.33 -6.92
C GLY A 172 39.48 -2.51 -5.58
N ARG A 173 39.84 -1.79 -4.50
CA ARG A 173 39.02 -1.77 -3.26
C ARG A 173 38.33 -0.42 -3.08
N VAL A 174 37.04 -0.37 -3.41
CA VAL A 174 36.16 0.72 -2.97
C VAL A 174 35.83 0.44 -1.50
N LEU A 175 36.52 1.08 -0.57
CA LEU A 175 36.04 1.15 0.81
C LEU A 175 34.81 2.08 0.85
N PRO A 176 33.77 1.75 1.61
CA PRO A 176 32.70 2.70 1.88
C PRO A 176 33.30 3.94 2.54
N PRO A 177 32.86 5.16 2.16
CA PRO A 177 33.32 6.39 2.81
C PRO A 177 32.98 6.33 4.31
N GLU A 178 33.88 6.80 5.17
CA GLU A 178 33.58 6.90 6.60
C GLU A 178 32.41 7.88 6.83
N PRO A 179 31.50 7.57 7.77
CA PRO A 179 30.43 8.49 8.13
C PRO A 179 31.04 9.79 8.64
N CYS A 180 30.66 10.92 8.04
CA CYS A 180 31.13 12.23 8.45
C CYS A 180 30.47 12.62 9.78
N PHE A 181 31.24 12.71 10.86
CA PHE A 181 30.78 13.22 12.16
C PHE A 181 31.07 14.72 12.25
N GLY A 182 30.05 15.55 12.51
CA GLY A 182 30.23 17.00 12.76
C GLY A 182 29.92 17.95 11.59
N CYS A 183 29.17 17.52 10.57
CA CYS A 183 28.61 18.45 9.58
C CYS A 183 27.26 18.98 10.10
N ASP A 184 27.27 20.11 10.81
CA ASP A 184 26.04 20.87 11.03
C ASP A 184 25.61 21.48 9.68
N GLU A 185 24.34 21.35 9.31
CA GLU A 185 23.81 21.72 7.97
C GLU A 185 24.13 23.16 7.55
N GLU A 186 24.41 24.04 8.50
CA GLU A 186 24.78 25.45 8.30
C GLU A 186 26.09 25.60 7.51
N ASP A 187 27.10 24.77 7.78
CA ASP A 187 28.41 24.85 7.14
C ASP A 187 28.36 24.46 5.64
N ALA A 188 27.48 23.53 5.29
CA ALA A 188 27.30 23.08 3.91
C ALA A 188 26.59 24.12 3.02
N VAL A 189 25.69 24.93 3.60
CA VAL A 189 25.02 26.04 2.91
C VAL A 189 26.01 27.18 2.67
N VAL A 190 26.80 27.54 3.69
CA VAL A 190 27.82 28.60 3.61
C VAL A 190 28.87 28.31 2.54
N LEU A 191 29.34 27.06 2.43
CA LEU A 191 30.30 26.65 1.40
C LEU A 191 29.73 26.72 -0.03
N ARG A 192 28.42 26.54 -0.19
CA ARG A 192 27.74 26.63 -1.50
C ARG A 192 27.65 28.07 -1.97
N ASP A 193 27.35 28.99 -1.05
CA ASP A 193 27.25 30.43 -1.31
C ASP A 193 28.64 31.02 -1.66
N GLN A 194 29.67 30.66 -0.88
CA GLN A 194 31.04 31.09 -1.15
C GLN A 194 31.59 30.59 -2.50
N ARG A 195 31.16 29.41 -2.97
CA ARG A 195 31.53 28.92 -4.32
C ARG A 195 30.79 29.67 -5.42
N ALA A 196 29.53 30.03 -5.22
CA ALA A 196 28.77 30.85 -6.15
C ALA A 196 29.41 32.24 -6.28
N ASP A 197 29.75 32.86 -5.16
CA ASP A 197 30.43 34.16 -5.12
C ASP A 197 31.81 34.13 -5.79
N ARG A 198 32.60 33.07 -5.56
CA ARG A 198 33.90 32.88 -6.23
C ARG A 198 33.79 32.59 -7.72
N ALA A 199 32.70 31.96 -8.17
CA ALA A 199 32.44 31.76 -9.59
C ALA A 199 32.06 33.09 -10.27
N ILE A 200 31.24 33.90 -9.62
CA ILE A 200 30.87 35.25 -10.08
C ILE A 200 32.13 36.14 -10.16
N ALA A 201 32.97 36.14 -9.12
CA ALA A 201 34.21 36.92 -9.07
C ALA A 201 35.30 36.49 -10.07
N ARG A 202 35.15 35.34 -10.74
CA ARG A 202 36.07 34.84 -11.78
C ARG A 202 35.54 35.01 -13.21
N SER A 203 34.38 35.65 -13.36
CA SER A 203 33.85 36.06 -14.66
C SER A 203 34.54 37.37 -15.08
N PRO A 204 35.28 37.42 -16.20
CA PRO A 204 35.92 38.64 -16.70
C PRO A 204 34.91 39.69 -17.18
#